data_AF-A0A529FQX5-F1
#
_entry.id   AF-A0A529FQX5-F1
#
_cell.length_a   1.000
_cell.length_b   1.000
_cell.length_c   1.000
_cell.angle_alpha   90.00
_cell.angle_beta   90.00
_cell.angle_gamma   90.00
#
_symmetry.space_group_name_H-M   'P 1'
#
loop_
_entity.id
_entity.type
_entity.pdbx_description
1 polymer ?
#
loop_
_entity_poly.entity_id
_entity_poly.type
_entity_poly.pdbx_seq_one_letter_code
_entity_poly.pdbx_strand_id
1 'polypeptide(L)'
;MSNQIVQGILLGGYYALIACGLSFMFSVMRIINLAHGSLAVLSAFALWLFASRFHISPFLGLLIVLPPMAAIGWALQRFLLERSARGGALLPILTTFGLATVIDNLLFEQFGADTRSLAPFIGSLSYDSWEWPGSIYVGKLAVIIFVTAVVLL
;
A
#
# COMPACT_ATOMS: atom_id res chain seq x y z
N MET A 1 -28.99 8.00 5.41
CA MET A 1 -28.66 6.57 5.60
C MET A 1 -28.12 5.94 4.31
N SER A 2 -28.78 6.10 3.17
CA SER A 2 -28.29 5.61 1.85
C SER A 2 -26.84 5.99 1.55
N ASN A 3 -26.46 7.26 1.71
CA ASN A 3 -25.09 7.73 1.49
C ASN A 3 -24.06 7.03 2.41
N GLN A 4 -24.41 6.78 3.67
CA GLN A 4 -23.50 6.10 4.62
C GLN A 4 -23.27 4.63 4.23
N ILE A 5 -24.30 3.95 3.71
CA ILE A 5 -24.18 2.58 3.22
C ILE A 5 -23.22 2.54 2.02
N VAL A 6 -23.38 3.45 1.06
CA VAL A 6 -22.50 3.54 -0.11
C VAL A 6 -21.05 3.82 0.29
N GLN A 7 -20.83 4.80 1.18
CA GLN A 7 -19.50 5.12 1.69
C GLN A 7 -18.88 3.94 2.46
N GLY A 8 -19.69 3.20 3.23
CA GLY A 8 -19.26 1.97 3.91
C GLY A 8 -18.81 0.88 2.94
N ILE A 9 -19.52 0.67 1.84
CA ILE A 9 -19.14 -0.30 0.79
C ILE A 9 -17.83 0.12 0.12
N LEU A 10 -17.69 1.38 -0.26
CA LEU A 10 -16.49 1.90 -0.91
C LEU A 10 -15.26 1.79 0.01
N LEU A 11 -15.42 2.13 1.30
CA LEU A 11 -14.38 1.96 2.31
C LEU A 11 -14.05 0.47 2.52
N GLY A 12 -15.05 -0.41 2.48
CA GLY A 12 -14.86 -1.86 2.50
C GLY A 12 -13.95 -2.34 1.36
N GLY A 13 -14.12 -1.81 0.16
CA GLY A 13 -13.24 -2.09 -0.99
C GLY A 13 -11.78 -1.68 -0.74
N TYR A 14 -11.55 -0.53 -0.10
CA TYR A 14 -10.20 -0.11 0.29
C TYR A 14 -9.53 -1.11 1.25
N TYR A 15 -10.25 -1.54 2.30
CA TYR A 15 -9.72 -2.55 3.22
C TYR A 15 -9.55 -3.92 2.56
N ALA A 16 -10.45 -4.29 1.66
CA ALA A 16 -10.36 -5.52 0.88
C ALA A 16 -9.11 -5.55 -0.02
N LEU A 17 -8.77 -4.42 -0.65
CA LEU A 17 -7.57 -4.28 -1.47
C LEU A 17 -6.29 -4.48 -0.64
N ILE A 18 -6.22 -3.88 0.55
CA ILE A 18 -5.08 -4.06 1.47
C ILE A 18 -4.99 -5.52 1.93
N ALA A 19 -6.12 -6.13 2.28
CA ALA A 19 -6.17 -7.53 2.68
C ALA A 19 -5.78 -8.49 1.55
N CYS A 20 -6.14 -8.18 0.31
CA CYS A 20 -5.81 -8.96 -0.89
C CYS A 20 -4.28 -9.12 -1.03
N GLY A 21 -3.51 -8.03 -0.88
CA GLY A 21 -2.05 -8.06 -0.93
C GLY A 21 -1.44 -8.98 0.13
N LEU A 22 -1.95 -8.91 1.36
CA LEU A 22 -1.52 -9.77 2.46
C LEU A 22 -1.91 -11.25 2.21
N SER A 23 -3.11 -11.49 1.68
CA SER A 23 -3.61 -12.83 1.32
C SER A 23 -2.74 -13.50 0.26
N PHE A 24 -2.37 -12.79 -0.81
CA PHE A 24 -1.48 -13.34 -1.84
C PHE A 24 -0.12 -13.73 -1.30
N MET A 25 0.43 -12.91 -0.39
CA MET A 25 1.70 -13.21 0.26
C MET A 25 1.61 -14.51 1.09
N PHE A 26 0.53 -14.67 1.86
CA PHE A 26 0.33 -15.86 2.69
C PHE A 26 0.01 -17.12 1.90
N SER A 27 -0.75 -16.99 0.81
CA SER A 27 -1.18 -18.10 -0.04
C SER A 27 0.02 -18.88 -0.59
N VAL A 28 1.09 -18.18 -0.96
CA VAL A 28 2.27 -18.79 -1.57
C VAL A 28 3.36 -19.09 -0.54
N MET A 29 3.59 -18.22 0.44
CA MET A 29 4.80 -18.29 1.27
C MET A 29 4.68 -19.08 2.56
N ARG A 30 3.45 -19.29 3.10
CA ARG A 30 3.22 -19.93 4.42
C ARG A 30 4.10 -19.39 5.56
N ILE A 31 4.59 -18.14 5.44
CA ILE A 31 5.45 -17.46 6.40
C ILE A 31 4.78 -16.15 6.81
N ILE A 32 4.79 -15.85 8.12
CA ILE A 32 4.31 -14.57 8.66
C ILE A 32 5.39 -13.52 8.45
N ASN A 33 5.14 -12.59 7.53
CA ASN A 33 6.00 -11.44 7.27
C ASN A 33 5.36 -10.17 7.87
N LEU A 34 5.86 -9.74 9.03
CA LEU A 34 5.42 -8.54 9.72
C LEU A 34 5.87 -7.24 9.04
N ALA A 35 6.88 -7.29 8.17
CA ALA A 35 7.40 -6.12 7.45
C ALA A 35 6.54 -5.72 6.24
N HIS A 36 5.49 -6.48 5.90
CA HIS A 36 4.63 -6.20 4.74
C HIS A 36 4.06 -4.77 4.77
N GLY A 37 3.57 -4.33 5.94
CA GLY A 37 3.06 -2.97 6.13
C GLY A 37 4.14 -1.91 5.91
N SER A 38 5.31 -2.07 6.53
CA SER A 38 6.45 -1.15 6.37
C SER A 38 6.94 -1.07 4.91
N LEU A 39 6.94 -2.18 4.16
CA LEU A 39 7.27 -2.20 2.74
C LEU A 39 6.22 -1.48 1.87
N ALA A 40 4.93 -1.61 2.22
CA ALA A 40 3.87 -0.85 1.56
C ALA A 40 4.02 0.66 1.82
N VAL A 41 4.34 1.05 3.05
CA VAL A 41 4.61 2.45 3.42
C VAL A 41 5.87 2.97 2.72
N LEU A 42 6.95 2.19 2.66
CA LEU A 42 8.16 2.53 1.89
C LEU A 42 7.84 2.80 0.41
N SER A 43 6.99 1.96 -0.19
CA SER A 43 6.53 2.16 -1.57
C SER A 43 5.72 3.44 -1.73
N ALA A 44 4.85 3.76 -0.78
CA ALA A 44 4.07 4.98 -0.77
C ALA A 44 4.95 6.24 -0.63
N PHE A 45 6.00 6.19 0.22
CA PHE A 45 6.99 7.27 0.33
C PHE A 45 7.82 7.42 -0.93
N ALA A 46 8.25 6.33 -1.57
CA ALA A 46 8.93 6.38 -2.85
C ALA A 46 8.05 7.08 -3.91
N LEU A 47 6.76 6.73 -3.97
CA LEU A 47 5.82 7.35 -4.88
C LEU A 47 5.61 8.84 -4.58
N TRP A 48 5.45 9.19 -3.30
CA TRP A 48 5.36 10.57 -2.85
C TRP A 48 6.62 11.37 -3.19
N LEU A 49 7.80 10.78 -3.07
CA LEU A 49 9.07 11.42 -3.43
C LEU A 49 9.13 11.73 -4.93
N PHE A 50 8.73 10.78 -5.79
CA PHE A 50 8.64 11.02 -7.23
C PHE A 50 7.63 12.12 -7.57
N ALA A 51 6.48 12.10 -6.93
CA ALA A 51 5.44 13.10 -7.16
C ALA A 51 5.87 14.51 -6.68
N SER A 52 6.50 14.60 -5.51
CA SER A 52 6.89 15.88 -4.89
C SER A 52 8.16 16.49 -5.47
N ARG A 53 9.18 15.68 -5.80
CA ARG A 53 10.48 16.17 -6.28
C ARG A 53 10.57 16.27 -7.80
N PHE A 54 9.94 15.34 -8.52
CA PHE A 54 10.04 15.25 -9.98
C PHE A 54 8.74 15.66 -10.68
N HIS A 55 7.70 16.04 -9.93
CA HIS A 55 6.38 16.41 -10.47
C HIS A 55 5.77 15.33 -11.38
N ILE A 56 6.13 14.07 -11.16
CA ILE A 56 5.62 12.93 -11.92
C ILE A 56 4.23 12.59 -11.38
N SER A 57 3.26 12.38 -12.29
CA SER A 57 1.92 11.94 -11.88
C SER A 57 2.01 10.62 -11.08
N PRO A 58 1.27 10.46 -9.97
CA PRO A 58 1.34 9.24 -9.17
C PRO A 58 1.03 7.94 -9.93
N PHE A 59 0.21 8.02 -10.99
CA PHE A 59 -0.05 6.87 -11.85
C PHE A 59 1.18 6.43 -12.65
N LEU A 60 1.94 7.38 -13.21
CA LEU A 60 3.20 7.07 -13.89
C LEU A 60 4.30 6.71 -12.88
N GLY A 61 4.32 7.38 -11.73
CA GLY A 61 5.21 7.05 -10.62
C GLY A 61 5.02 5.61 -10.15
N LEU A 62 3.79 5.08 -10.15
CA LEU A 62 3.53 3.69 -9.79
C LEU A 62 4.25 2.71 -10.73
N LEU A 63 4.25 2.98 -12.03
CA LEU A 63 4.96 2.17 -13.01
C LEU A 63 6.49 2.24 -12.83
N ILE A 64 7.01 3.37 -12.35
CA ILE A 64 8.44 3.58 -12.08
C ILE A 64 8.86 2.92 -10.75
N VAL A 65 8.03 2.98 -9.72
CA VAL A 65 8.30 2.43 -8.38
C VAL A 65 8.13 0.91 -8.35
N LEU A 66 7.29 0.34 -9.21
CA LEU A 66 6.99 -1.09 -9.22
C LEU A 66 8.23 -1.98 -9.49
N PRO A 67 9.07 -1.74 -10.53
CA PRO A 67 10.28 -2.53 -10.75
C PRO A 67 11.29 -2.53 -9.59
N PRO A 68 11.70 -1.38 -9.00
CA PRO A 68 12.63 -1.38 -7.89
C PRO A 68 12.03 -2.02 -6.63
N MET A 69 10.74 -1.80 -6.34
CA MET A 69 10.10 -2.47 -5.20
C MET A 69 9.99 -3.98 -5.39
N ALA A 70 9.74 -4.45 -6.63
CA ALA A 70 9.77 -5.88 -6.95
C ALA A 70 11.18 -6.47 -6.75
N ALA A 71 12.23 -5.74 -7.17
CA ALA A 71 13.61 -6.15 -6.95
C ALA A 71 13.99 -6.21 -5.46
N ILE A 72 13.57 -5.22 -4.67
CA ILE A 72 13.73 -5.20 -3.21
C ILE A 72 12.99 -6.39 -2.60
N GLY A 73 11.73 -6.61 -2.95
CA GLY A 73 10.93 -7.74 -2.46
C GLY A 73 11.59 -9.09 -2.78
N TRP A 74 12.08 -9.28 -4.00
CA TRP A 74 12.82 -10.47 -4.41
C TRP A 74 14.11 -10.66 -3.61
N ALA A 75 14.89 -9.59 -3.40
CA ALA A 75 16.12 -9.65 -2.61
C ALA A 75 15.85 -10.01 -1.14
N LEU A 76 14.88 -9.35 -0.52
CA LEU A 76 14.45 -9.65 0.85
C LEU A 76 13.98 -11.10 0.96
N GLN A 77 13.19 -11.57 0.00
CA GLN A 77 12.72 -12.94 -0.05
C GLN A 77 13.89 -13.93 -0.10
N ARG A 78 14.78 -13.76 -1.09
CA ARG A 78 15.87 -14.69 -1.38
C ARG A 78 16.93 -14.73 -0.28
N PHE A 79 17.29 -13.57 0.27
CA PHE A 79 18.45 -13.46 1.17
C PHE A 79 18.08 -13.45 2.66
N LEU A 80 16.90 -12.95 3.03
CA LEU A 80 16.46 -12.88 4.43
C LEU A 80 15.40 -13.94 4.73
N LEU A 81 14.27 -13.95 4.02
CA LEU A 81 13.12 -14.76 4.40
C LEU A 81 13.35 -16.26 4.16
N GLU A 82 13.84 -16.66 2.98
CA GLU A 82 14.19 -18.05 2.68
C GLU A 82 15.28 -18.60 3.59
N ARG A 83 16.19 -17.74 4.06
CA ARG A 83 17.26 -18.15 4.98
C ARG A 83 16.71 -18.31 6.40
N SER A 84 15.93 -17.34 6.85
CA SER A 84 15.31 -17.32 8.18
C SER A 84 14.33 -18.49 8.37
N ALA A 85 13.57 -18.84 7.33
CA ALA A 85 12.60 -19.93 7.37
C ALA A 85 13.24 -21.32 7.62
N ARG A 86 14.52 -21.51 7.28
CA ARG A 86 15.25 -22.76 7.55
C ARG A 86 15.56 -22.96 9.03
N GLY A 87 15.55 -21.90 9.82
CA GLY A 87 15.87 -21.93 11.25
C GLY A 87 14.65 -22.12 12.17
N GLY A 88 13.46 -22.40 11.60
CA GLY A 88 12.21 -22.63 12.35
C GLY A 88 11.19 -21.51 12.18
N ALA A 89 9.97 -21.73 12.66
CA ALA A 89 8.82 -20.85 12.39
C ALA A 89 8.89 -19.47 13.09
N LEU A 90 9.61 -19.36 14.22
CA LEU A 90 9.74 -18.11 14.97
C LEU A 90 10.76 -17.14 14.35
N LEU A 91 11.80 -17.67 13.69
CA LEU A 91 12.88 -16.85 13.14
C LEU A 91 12.38 -15.85 12.08
N PRO A 92 11.53 -16.24 11.11
CA PRO A 92 10.96 -15.31 10.14
C PRO A 92 10.21 -14.14 10.77
N ILE A 93 9.45 -14.41 11.83
CA ILE A 93 8.69 -13.38 12.55
C ILE A 93 9.66 -12.37 13.18
N LEU A 94 10.68 -12.85 13.89
CA LEU A 94 11.69 -11.99 14.50
C LEU A 94 12.45 -11.18 13.45
N THR A 95 12.86 -11.82 12.34
CA THR A 95 13.58 -11.13 11.25
C THR A 95 12.72 -10.07 10.57
N THR A 96 11.43 -10.33 10.39
CA THR A 96 10.53 -9.37 9.73
C THR A 96 10.12 -8.25 10.67
N PHE A 97 9.99 -8.51 11.97
CA PHE A 97 9.83 -7.46 12.98
C PHE A 97 11.05 -6.53 13.04
N GLY A 98 12.26 -7.09 13.05
CA GLY A 98 13.49 -6.30 13.00
C GLY A 98 13.60 -5.49 11.71
N LEU A 99 13.27 -6.10 10.57
CA LEU A 99 13.24 -5.41 9.28
C LEU A 99 12.22 -4.26 9.24
N ALA A 100 11.00 -4.49 9.73
CA ALA A 100 9.96 -3.46 9.86
C ALA A 100 10.48 -2.28 10.68
N THR A 101 11.07 -2.57 11.84
CA THR A 101 11.64 -1.55 12.73
C THR A 101 12.74 -0.75 12.03
N VAL A 102 13.64 -1.39 11.28
CA VAL A 102 14.69 -0.68 10.53
C VAL A 102 14.08 0.20 9.45
N ILE A 103 13.13 -0.30 8.66
CA ILE A 103 12.46 0.47 7.60
C ILE A 103 11.74 1.68 8.21
N ASP A 104 10.95 1.47 9.26
CA ASP A 104 10.14 2.52 9.88
C ASP A 104 11.03 3.62 10.49
N ASN A 105 12.14 3.25 11.15
CA ASN A 105 13.10 4.22 11.69
C ASN A 105 13.83 4.98 10.57
N LEU A 106 14.24 4.31 9.50
CA LEU A 106 14.88 4.98 8.35
C LEU A 106 13.92 5.97 7.66
N LEU A 107 12.64 5.61 7.55
CA LEU A 107 11.62 6.51 7.02
C LEU A 107 11.39 7.69 7.97
N PHE A 108 11.32 7.45 9.28
CA PHE A 108 11.18 8.51 10.27
C PHE A 108 12.36 9.48 10.26
N GLU A 109 13.59 8.97 10.16
CA GLU A 109 14.81 9.78 10.08
C GLU A 109 14.83 10.65 8.81
N GLN A 110 14.41 10.11 7.67
CA GLN A 110 14.43 10.85 6.39
C GLN A 110 13.25 11.82 6.20
N PHE A 111 12.05 11.47 6.68
CA PHE A 111 10.82 12.18 6.34
C PHE A 111 10.10 12.81 7.53
N GLY A 112 10.47 12.44 8.76
CA GLY A 112 9.85 12.88 10.01
C GLY A 112 8.55 12.17 10.36
N ALA A 113 7.85 12.70 11.36
CA ALA A 113 6.56 12.20 11.84
C ALA A 113 5.35 12.71 11.03
N ASP A 114 5.57 13.65 10.12
CA ASP A 114 4.49 14.35 9.43
C ASP A 114 3.80 13.46 8.41
N THR A 115 2.47 13.56 8.36
CA THR A 115 1.69 12.86 7.34
C THR A 115 1.96 13.47 5.96
N ARG A 116 2.35 12.64 5.01
CA ARG A 116 2.54 13.03 3.60
C ARG A 116 1.34 12.56 2.78
N SER A 117 0.78 13.46 1.97
CA SER A 117 -0.39 13.17 1.13
C SER A 117 -0.04 13.21 -0.34
N LEU A 118 -0.59 12.26 -1.10
CA LEU A 118 -0.55 12.26 -2.57
C LEU A 118 -1.68 13.09 -3.20
N ALA A 119 -2.66 13.54 -2.41
CA ALA A 119 -3.83 14.30 -2.88
C ALA A 119 -3.48 15.49 -3.80
N PRO A 120 -2.45 16.31 -3.52
CA PRO A 120 -2.11 17.44 -4.39
C PRO A 120 -1.62 17.02 -5.78
N PHE A 121 -1.08 15.80 -5.92
CA PHE A 121 -0.44 15.32 -7.15
C PHE A 121 -1.40 14.53 -8.06
N ILE A 122 -2.57 14.14 -7.56
CA ILE A 122 -3.64 13.51 -8.36
C ILE A 122 -4.71 14.50 -8.83
N GLY A 123 -4.58 15.78 -8.47
CA GLY A 123 -5.45 16.86 -8.94
C GLY A 123 -6.90 16.71 -8.45
N SER A 124 -7.85 17.00 -9.34
CA SER A 124 -9.29 16.93 -9.02
C SER A 124 -9.72 15.55 -8.54
N LEU A 125 -9.05 14.48 -8.98
CA LEU A 125 -9.41 13.12 -8.61
C LEU A 125 -9.40 12.86 -7.09
N SER A 126 -8.64 13.65 -6.32
CA SER A 126 -8.63 13.53 -4.85
C SER A 126 -9.95 13.91 -4.18
N TYR A 127 -10.75 14.78 -4.80
CA TYR A 127 -11.97 15.34 -4.20
C TYR A 127 -13.19 15.29 -5.12
N ASP A 128 -13.00 14.89 -6.38
CA ASP A 128 -14.05 14.80 -7.38
C ASP A 128 -14.98 13.61 -7.08
N SER A 129 -16.28 13.89 -7.11
CA SER A 129 -17.33 12.94 -6.78
C SER A 129 -18.50 13.08 -7.74
N TRP A 130 -19.12 11.95 -8.07
CA TRP A 130 -20.39 11.97 -8.76
C TRP A 130 -21.51 12.19 -7.74
N GLU A 131 -22.33 13.20 -7.99
CA GLU A 131 -23.54 13.46 -7.22
C GLU A 131 -24.71 12.71 -7.87
N TRP A 132 -25.31 11.80 -7.11
CA TRP A 132 -26.51 11.09 -7.52
C TRP A 132 -27.75 11.70 -6.87
N PRO A 133 -28.94 11.56 -7.48
CA PRO A 133 -30.19 12.03 -6.88
C PRO A 133 -30.38 11.49 -5.47
N GLY A 134 -30.72 12.36 -4.51
CA GLY A 134 -30.89 11.98 -3.10
C GLY A 134 -29.65 12.14 -2.22
N SER A 135 -28.79 13.13 -2.52
CA SER A 135 -27.60 13.53 -1.72
C SER A 135 -26.59 12.41 -1.46
N ILE A 136 -26.45 11.52 -2.46
CA ILE A 136 -25.45 10.46 -2.45
C ILE A 136 -24.22 10.97 -3.20
N TYR A 137 -23.08 10.98 -2.52
CA TYR A 137 -21.80 11.39 -3.08
C TYR A 137 -20.95 10.15 -3.31
N VAL A 138 -20.48 9.96 -4.54
CA VAL A 138 -19.65 8.81 -4.92
C VAL A 138 -18.29 9.32 -5.38
N GLY A 139 -17.29 9.23 -4.50
CA GLY A 139 -15.93 9.67 -4.82
C GLY A 139 -15.32 8.84 -5.95
N LYS A 140 -14.83 9.49 -7.01
CA LYS A 140 -14.28 8.80 -8.18
C LYS A 140 -13.09 7.91 -7.82
N LEU A 141 -12.20 8.43 -6.96
CA LEU A 141 -11.06 7.67 -6.43
C LEU A 141 -11.50 6.43 -5.66
N ALA A 142 -12.50 6.57 -4.79
CA ALA A 142 -13.02 5.46 -3.99
C ALA A 142 -13.64 4.36 -4.86
N VAL A 143 -14.33 4.73 -5.95
CA VAL A 143 -14.83 3.77 -6.95
C VAL A 143 -13.69 3.07 -7.67
N ILE A 144 -12.64 3.79 -8.09
CA ILE A 144 -11.47 3.18 -8.73
C ILE A 144 -10.84 2.14 -7.79
N ILE A 145 -10.63 2.48 -6.52
CA ILE A 145 -10.11 1.55 -5.50
C ILE A 145 -11.02 0.34 -5.34
N PHE A 146 -12.33 0.55 -5.28
CA PHE A 146 -13.29 -0.53 -5.15
C PHE A 146 -13.26 -1.48 -6.36
N VAL A 147 -13.25 -0.92 -7.57
CA VAL A 147 -13.18 -1.71 -8.81
C VAL A 147 -11.87 -2.46 -8.90
N THR A 148 -10.73 -1.85 -8.56
CA THR A 148 -9.44 -2.56 -8.54
C THR A 148 -9.42 -3.66 -7.49
N ALA A 149 -10.02 -3.46 -6.32
CA ALA A 149 -10.18 -4.50 -5.30
C ALA A 149 -10.97 -5.70 -5.83
N VAL A 150 -12.10 -5.46 -6.50
CA VAL A 150 -12.95 -6.52 -7.07
C VAL A 150 -12.27 -7.25 -8.23
N VAL A 151 -11.47 -6.56 -9.04
CA VAL A 151 -10.74 -7.18 -10.17
C VAL A 151 -9.58 -8.05 -9.69
N LEU A 152 -8.96 -7.71 -8.55
CA LEU A 152 -7.80 -8.44 -8.02
C LEU A 152 -8.18 -9.62 -7.13
N LEU A 153 -9.36 -9.63 -6.52
CA LEU A 153 -9.88 -10.72 -5.69
C LEU A 153 -10.47 -11.85 -6.54
#